data_AF-A0A0F1B5G4-F1
#
_entry.id   AF-A0A0F1B5G4-F1
#
_cell.length_a   1.000
_cell.length_b   1.000
_cell.length_c   1.000
_cell.angle_alpha   90.00
_cell.angle_beta   90.00
_cell.angle_gamma   90.00
#
_symmetry.space_group_name_H-M   'P 1'
#
loop_
_entity.id
_entity.type
_entity.pdbx_description
1 polymer ?
#
loop_
_entity_poly.entity_id
_entity_poly.type
_entity_poly.pdbx_seq_one_letter_code
_entity_poly.pdbx_strand_id
1 'polypeptide(L)' 'MKQQLSTASDYKEACDLLRSGYVKHVRLGWNVGSDEFFRIASDWCDTGAKIKKDGESFVISLKGFPIPAQH' A
#
# COMPACT_ATOMS: atom_id res chain seq x y z
N MET A 1 5.24 -8.34 -17.40
CA MET A 1 5.75 -8.30 -16.01
C MET A 1 4.54 -8.28 -15.09
N LYS A 2 4.30 -9.36 -14.33
CA LYS A 2 3.13 -9.42 -13.45
C LYS A 2 3.34 -8.37 -12.36
N GLN A 3 2.49 -7.36 -12.29
CA GLN A 3 2.51 -6.42 -11.17
C GLN A 3 2.20 -7.25 -9.93
N GLN A 4 3.23 -7.59 -9.16
CA GLN A 4 3.11 -8.42 -7.98
C GLN A 4 2.46 -7.56 -6.89
N LEU A 5 1.14 -7.72 -6.76
CA LEU A 5 0.38 -7.18 -5.65
C LEU A 5 0.76 -7.99 -4.41
N SER A 6 1.59 -7.44 -3.54
CA SER A 6 1.88 -8.09 -2.25
C SER A 6 0.66 -7.94 -1.36
N THR A 7 0.14 -9.06 -0.89
CA THR A 7 -0.93 -9.05 0.09
C THR A 7 -0.29 -9.07 1.47
N ALA A 8 -0.53 -8.02 2.23
CA ALA A 8 -0.12 -7.93 3.61
C ALA A 8 -1.20 -8.52 4.51
N SER A 9 -0.79 -9.19 5.59
CA SER A 9 -1.72 -9.73 6.59
C SER A 9 -2.07 -8.72 7.69
N ASP A 10 -1.20 -7.72 7.90
CA ASP A 10 -1.35 -6.67 8.92
C ASP A 10 -0.84 -5.31 8.43
N TYR A 11 -1.26 -4.21 9.08
CA TYR A 11 -0.84 -2.86 8.72
C TYR A 11 0.68 -2.67 8.79
N LYS A 12 1.33 -3.29 9.78
CA LYS A 12 2.79 -3.22 9.92
C LYS A 12 3.51 -3.82 8.72
N GLU A 13 3.05 -4.99 8.26
CA GLU A 13 3.61 -5.67 7.09
C GLU A 13 3.35 -4.87 5.81
N ALA A 14 2.16 -4.28 5.67
CA ALA A 14 1.86 -3.39 4.56
C ALA A 14 2.80 -2.18 4.54
N CYS A 15 3.04 -1.61 5.70
CA CYS A 15 3.92 -0.47 5.86
C CYS A 15 5.37 -0.81 5.54
N ASP A 16 5.87 -1.97 5.98
CA ASP A 16 7.21 -2.46 5.66
C ASP A 16 7.35 -2.66 4.15
N LEU A 17 6.42 -3.36 3.51
CA LEU A 17 6.39 -3.60 2.07
C LEU A 17 6.40 -2.29 1.25
N LEU A 18 5.56 -1.33 1.64
CA LEU A 18 5.47 -0.02 0.99
C LEU A 18 6.75 0.81 1.19
N ARG A 19 7.32 0.83 2.41
CA ARG A 19 8.55 1.56 2.74
C ARG A 19 9.80 0.93 2.16
N SER A 20 9.80 -0.39 1.99
CA SER A 20 10.90 -1.15 1.40
C SER A 20 11.10 -0.77 -0.08
N GLY A 21 10.08 -0.21 -0.74
CA GLY A 21 10.16 0.30 -2.11
C GLY A 21 10.17 -0.78 -3.20
N TYR A 22 10.26 -2.06 -2.82
CA TYR A 22 10.19 -3.21 -3.73
C TYR A 22 8.81 -3.36 -4.37
N VAL A 23 7.75 -3.00 -3.65
CA VAL A 23 6.37 -3.09 -4.14
C VAL A 23 5.67 -1.74 -4.09
N LYS A 24 5.07 -1.39 -5.22
CA LYS A 24 4.30 -0.15 -5.36
C LYS A 24 2.83 -0.33 -5.02
N HIS A 25 2.37 -1.56 -4.89
CA HIS A 25 0.99 -1.89 -4.61
C HIS A 25 0.93 -2.96 -3.52
N VAL A 26 0.23 -2.65 -2.44
CA VAL A 26 0.01 -3.58 -1.33
C VAL A 26 -1.48 -3.73 -1.09
N ARG A 27 -1.95 -4.98 -1.12
CA ARG A 27 -3.31 -5.34 -0.74
C ARG A 27 -3.36 -5.61 0.75
N LEU A 28 -4.28 -4.97 1.44
CA LEU A 28 -4.62 -5.24 2.83
C LEU A 28 -5.52 -6.48 2.84
N GLY A 29 -4.94 -7.62 3.23
CA GLY A 29 -5.57 -8.95 3.24
C GLY A 29 -6.51 -9.19 4.42
N TRP A 30 -6.72 -8.18 5.27
CA TRP A 30 -7.62 -8.19 6.41
C TRP A 30 -8.78 -7.21 6.23
N ASN A 31 -9.77 -7.31 7.10
CA ASN A 31 -10.90 -6.38 7.11
C ASN A 31 -10.47 -5.06 7.74
N VAL A 32 -10.24 -4.05 6.90
CA VAL A 32 -9.90 -2.69 7.34
C VAL A 32 -11.20 -1.96 7.67
N GLY A 33 -11.41 -1.67 8.95
CA GLY A 33 -12.54 -0.87 9.41
C GLY A 33 -12.44 0.59 8.97
N SER A 34 -13.53 1.35 9.11
CA SER A 34 -13.58 2.77 8.74
C SER A 34 -12.50 3.59 9.44
N ASP A 35 -12.37 3.47 10.77
CA ASP A 35 -11.38 4.20 11.57
C ASP A 35 -9.95 3.90 11.13
N GLU A 36 -9.66 2.63 10.86
CA GLU A 36 -8.34 2.20 10.41
C GLU A 36 -8.08 2.73 8.99
N PHE A 37 -9.06 2.64 8.09
CA PHE A 37 -8.95 3.21 6.75
C PHE A 37 -8.62 4.71 6.79
N PHE A 38 -9.29 5.50 7.62
CA PHE A 38 -8.99 6.94 7.74
C PHE A 38 -7.58 7.19 8.28
N ARG A 39 -7.11 6.42 9.25
CA ARG A 39 -5.72 6.51 9.76
C ARG A 39 -4.71 6.19 8.68
N ILE A 40 -4.87 5.05 8.00
CA ILE A 40 -4.00 4.62 6.91
C ILE A 40 -4.05 5.65 5.77
N ALA A 41 -5.24 6.10 5.37
CA ALA A 41 -5.39 7.13 4.35
C ALA A 41 -4.67 8.41 4.75
N SER A 42 -4.78 8.86 6.00
CA SER A 42 -4.07 10.04 6.47
C SER A 42 -2.55 9.85 6.41
N ASP A 43 -2.02 8.73 6.93
CA ASP A 43 -0.58 8.42 6.89
C ASP A 43 -0.02 8.44 5.45
N TRP A 44 -0.77 7.86 4.52
CA TRP A 44 -0.32 7.66 3.15
C TRP A 44 -0.71 8.79 2.19
N CYS A 45 -1.68 9.64 2.53
CA CYS A 45 -2.09 10.80 1.73
C CYS A 45 -0.94 11.79 1.59
N ASP A 46 -0.26 12.12 2.69
CA ASP A 46 0.93 12.99 2.69
C ASP A 46 2.10 12.39 1.91
N THR A 47 2.23 11.06 1.92
CA THR A 47 3.31 10.34 1.21
C THR A 47 3.03 10.21 -0.30
N GLY A 48 1.85 10.63 -0.78
CA GLY A 48 1.45 10.51 -2.18
C GLY A 48 0.99 9.11 -2.58
N ALA A 49 0.56 8.28 -1.62
CA ALA A 49 -0.09 7.02 -1.92
C ALA A 49 -1.58 7.20 -2.20
N LYS A 50 -2.14 6.26 -2.94
CA LYS A 50 -3.55 6.17 -3.28
C LYS A 50 -4.11 4.88 -2.73
N ILE A 51 -5.13 4.97 -1.90
CA ILE A 51 -5.86 3.81 -1.41
C ILE A 51 -7.09 3.59 -2.28
N LYS A 52 -7.32 2.35 -2.71
CA LYS A 52 -8.51 1.92 -3.44
C LYS A 52 -9.13 0.72 -2.74
N LYS A 53 -10.46 0.61 -2.79
CA LYS A 53 -11.15 -0.60 -2.36
C LYS A 53 -11.20 -1.58 -3.54
N ASP A 54 -10.76 -2.82 -3.32
CA ASP A 54 -10.78 -3.93 -4.27
C ASP A 54 -11.60 -5.08 -3.66
N GLY A 55 -12.89 -5.13 -4.00
CA GLY A 55 -13.84 -6.06 -3.39
C GLY A 55 -14.00 -5.81 -1.89
N GLU A 56 -13.66 -6.82 -1.08
CA GLU A 56 -13.68 -6.77 0.39
C GLU A 56 -12.36 -6.29 1.00
N SER A 57 -11.32 -6.14 0.17
CA SER A 57 -9.99 -5.71 0.58
C SER A 57 -9.72 -4.26 0.18
N PHE A 58 -8.68 -3.67 0.75
CA PHE A 58 -8.16 -2.38 0.32
C PHE A 58 -6.79 -2.55 -0.29
N VAL A 59 -6.43 -1.70 -1.25
CA VAL A 59 -5.15 -1.73 -1.95
C VAL A 59 -4.54 -0.34 -1.87
N ILE A 60 -3.38 -0.25 -1.23
CA ILE A 60 -2.55 0.95 -1.17
C ILE A 60 -1.61 0.93 -2.36
N SER A 61 -1.60 2.02 -3.13
CA SER A 61 -0.82 2.20 -4.35
C SER A 61 0.07 3.44 -4.21
N LEU A 62 1.39 3.28 -4.14
CA LEU A 62 2.31 4.41 -4.14
C LEU A 62 2.40 4.99 -5.56
N LYS A 63 2.00 6.26 -5.76
CA LYS A 63 2.28 6.95 -7.02
C LYS A 63 3.79 7.21 -7.05
N GLY A 64 4.45 6.57 -8.01
CA GLY A 64 5.89 6.43 -8.06
C GLY A 64 6.66 7.70 -7.76
N PHE A 65 7.40 7.69 -6.66
CA PHE A 65 8.73 8.28 -6.70
C PHE A 65 9.53 7.53 -7.78
N PRO A 66 10.29 8.22 -8.64
CA PRO A 66 11.26 7.56 -9.50
C PRO A 66 12.24 6.83 -8.58
N ILE A 67 12.14 5.51 -8.51
CA ILE A 67 13.21 4.69 -7.94
C ILE A 67 14.38 4.90 -8.90
N PRO A 68 15.49 5.56 -8.49
CA PRO A 68 16.64 5.67 -9.37
C PRO A 68 17.06 4.25 -9.75
N ALA A 69 17.18 4.00 -11.06
CA ALA A 69 17.69 2.74 -11.56
C ALA A 69 19.08 2.53 -10.94
N GLN A 70 19.21 1.52 -10.08
CA GLN A 70 20.49 1.15 -9.52
C GLN A 70 21.27 0.46 -10.65
N HIS A 71 22.26 1.18 -11.19
CA HIS A 71 23.27 0.67 -12.12
C HIS A 71 24.28 -0.21 -11.37
#